data_AF-A0A1E5UI13-F1
#
_entry.id   AF-A0A1E5UI13-F1
#
_cell.length_a   1.000
_cell.length_b   1.000
_cell.length_c   1.000
_cell.angle_alpha   90.00
_cell.angle_beta   90.00
_cell.angle_gamma   90.00
#
_symmetry.space_group_name_H-M   'P 1'
#
loop_
_entity.id
_entity.type
_entity.pdbx_description
1 polymer ?
#
loop_
_entity_poly.entity_id
_entity_poly.type
_entity_poly.pdbx_seq_one_letter_code
_entity_poly.pdbx_strand_id
1 'polypeptide(L)'
;RNWRSTSPTSGMDINSTLRACPICRKLSYYVVPSVTWYSSKEEKQEIVEGYKAKLRSIDCKHFDFGKGTCPFGSSCFYKHAYSDGRLEEALLNHNDADGASAAIGRLMRLSYLLTQLHV
;
A
#
# COMPACT_ATOMS: atom_id res chain seq x y z
N ARG A 1 19.24 6.55 -20.96
CA ARG A 1 18.45 5.71 -20.01
C ARG A 1 19.01 5.85 -18.58
N ASN A 2 19.27 7.08 -18.10
CA ASN A 2 19.99 7.30 -16.83
C ASN A 2 19.12 7.88 -15.70
N TRP A 3 17.83 8.13 -15.96
CA TRP A 3 16.93 8.75 -14.98
C TRP A 3 16.52 7.79 -13.85
N ARG A 4 16.78 6.48 -14.01
CA ARG A 4 16.53 5.45 -12.99
C ARG A 4 17.76 5.13 -12.12
N SER A 5 18.88 5.80 -12.35
CA SER A 5 20.12 5.53 -11.63
C SER A 5 20.04 6.14 -10.23
N THR A 6 19.63 5.34 -9.25
CA THR A 6 19.68 5.69 -7.82
C THR A 6 20.95 5.13 -7.19
N SER A 7 22.06 5.86 -7.31
CA SER A 7 23.14 5.74 -6.33
C SER A 7 22.69 6.49 -5.06
N PRO A 8 22.56 5.83 -3.90
CA PRO A 8 22.11 6.50 -2.69
C PRO A 8 23.13 7.56 -2.28
N THR A 9 22.72 8.82 -2.18
CA THR A 9 23.49 9.82 -1.43
C THR A 9 23.31 9.49 0.05
N SER A 10 24.41 9.20 0.75
CA SER A 10 24.40 8.88 2.17
C SER A 10 23.64 9.95 2.97
N GLY A 11 22.54 9.55 3.63
CA GLY A 11 21.73 10.42 4.50
C GLY A 11 20.32 10.76 4.03
N MET A 12 19.92 10.39 2.80
CA MET A 12 18.53 10.58 2.33
C MET A 12 17.69 9.34 2.65
N ASP A 13 16.51 9.49 3.28
CA ASP A 13 15.55 8.37 3.38
C ASP A 13 15.05 8.01 1.98
N ILE A 14 15.63 6.94 1.42
CA ILE A 14 15.37 6.45 0.06
C ILE A 14 13.87 6.13 -0.10
N ASN A 15 13.20 5.67 0.97
CA ASN A 15 11.77 5.38 0.93
C ASN A 15 10.90 6.63 0.76
N SER A 16 11.26 7.74 1.42
CA SER A 16 10.58 9.02 1.21
C SER A 16 10.74 9.54 -0.21
N THR A 17 11.95 9.43 -0.78
CA THR A 17 12.24 9.99 -2.11
C THR A 17 11.61 9.17 -3.24
N LEU A 18 11.60 7.84 -3.13
CA LEU A 18 11.05 6.96 -4.16
C LEU A 18 9.51 6.94 -4.22
N ARG A 19 8.84 7.30 -3.12
CA ARG A 19 7.37 7.25 -2.98
C ARG A 19 6.73 8.63 -2.93
N ALA A 20 7.52 9.67 -3.11
CA ALA A 20 7.04 11.03 -3.17
C ALA A 20 6.60 11.40 -4.60
N CYS A 21 5.53 12.21 -4.70
CA CYS A 21 5.15 12.83 -5.95
C CYS A 21 6.33 13.68 -6.49
N PRO A 22 6.76 13.53 -7.75
CA PRO A 22 7.88 14.27 -8.30
C PRO A 22 7.62 15.78 -8.42
N ILE A 23 6.35 16.20 -8.35
CA ILE A 23 5.94 17.61 -8.45
C ILE A 23 5.88 18.26 -7.07
N CYS A 24 5.11 17.68 -6.14
CA CYS A 24 4.81 18.32 -4.85
C CYS A 24 5.50 17.67 -3.65
N ARG A 25 6.30 16.62 -3.87
CA ARG A 25 7.00 15.83 -2.85
C ARG A 25 6.11 15.22 -1.75
N LYS A 26 4.79 15.30 -1.88
CA LYS A 26 3.86 14.61 -0.99
C LYS A 26 4.05 13.10 -1.13
N LEU A 27 4.22 12.44 0.01
CA LEU A 27 4.41 11.00 0.08
C LEU A 27 3.07 10.31 -0.23
N SER A 28 3.11 9.31 -1.12
CA SER A 28 1.95 8.47 -1.43
C SER A 28 2.38 7.01 -1.52
N TYR A 29 1.70 6.13 -0.78
CA TYR A 29 1.98 4.69 -0.80
C TYR A 29 1.22 3.94 -1.90
N TYR A 30 0.45 4.65 -2.71
CA TYR A 30 -0.35 4.07 -3.77
C TYR A 30 -0.37 4.95 -5.03
N VAL A 31 -0.67 4.32 -6.16
CA VAL A 31 -0.88 4.98 -7.46
C VAL A 31 -2.28 4.61 -7.93
N VAL A 32 -3.12 5.61 -8.16
CA VAL A 32 -4.46 5.43 -8.72
C VAL A 32 -4.41 5.77 -10.21
N PRO A 33 -4.62 4.79 -11.11
CA PRO A 33 -4.78 5.10 -12.52
C PRO A 33 -6.13 5.79 -12.73
N SER A 34 -6.14 6.88 -13.51
CA SER A 34 -7.35 7.56 -13.94
C SER A 34 -7.21 8.00 -15.40
N VAL A 35 -8.29 7.84 -16.18
CA VAL A 35 -8.40 8.40 -17.53
C VAL A 35 -9.04 9.80 -17.52
N THR A 36 -9.68 10.17 -16.41
CA THR A 36 -10.29 11.48 -16.21
C THR A 36 -9.37 12.36 -15.38
N TRP A 37 -9.25 13.62 -15.80
CA TRP A 37 -8.62 14.66 -14.99
C TRP A 37 -9.66 15.27 -14.07
N TYR A 38 -9.37 15.35 -12.77
CA TYR A 38 -10.24 15.98 -11.78
C TYR A 38 -9.92 17.48 -11.69
N SER A 39 -10.94 18.29 -11.42
CA SER A 39 -10.80 19.74 -11.21
C SER A 39 -10.98 20.13 -9.75
N SER A 40 -11.75 19.34 -8.99
CA SER A 40 -11.99 19.55 -7.57
C SER A 40 -11.27 18.51 -6.69
N LYS A 41 -11.16 18.79 -5.39
CA LYS A 41 -10.59 17.83 -4.44
C LYS A 41 -11.56 16.67 -4.20
N GLU A 42 -12.85 16.94 -4.29
CA GLU A 42 -13.95 16.02 -4.07
C GLU A 42 -13.98 14.96 -5.18
N GLU A 43 -13.86 15.37 -6.44
CA GLU A 43 -13.74 14.47 -7.59
C GLU A 43 -12.50 13.57 -7.47
N LYS A 44 -11.36 14.15 -7.04
CA LYS A 44 -10.15 13.37 -6.78
C LYS A 44 -10.41 12.30 -5.73
N GLN A 45 -11.09 12.66 -4.65
CA GLN A 45 -11.36 11.76 -3.54
C GLN A 45 -12.27 10.62 -3.99
N GLU A 46 -13.32 10.91 -4.77
CA GLU A 46 -14.23 9.91 -5.33
C GLU A 46 -13.48 8.90 -6.22
N ILE A 47 -12.58 9.36 -7.10
CA ILE A 47 -11.75 8.49 -7.95
C ILE A 47 -10.89 7.57 -7.09
N VAL A 48 -10.23 8.11 -6.06
CA VAL A 48 -9.36 7.35 -5.15
C VAL A 48 -10.16 6.31 -4.37
N GLU A 49 -11.28 6.71 -3.79
CA GLU A 49 -12.14 5.84 -3.00
C GLU A 49 -12.77 4.74 -3.83
N GLY A 50 -13.29 5.07 -5.02
CA GLY A 50 -13.84 4.10 -5.96
C GLY A 50 -12.81 3.06 -6.39
N TYR A 51 -11.58 3.50 -6.68
CA TYR A 51 -10.49 2.58 -7.01
C TYR A 51 -10.13 1.67 -5.84
N LYS A 52 -9.93 2.22 -4.64
CA LYS A 52 -9.66 1.42 -3.43
C LYS A 52 -10.80 0.43 -3.13
N ALA A 53 -12.06 0.86 -3.26
CA ALA A 53 -13.23 0.01 -3.06
C ALA A 53 -13.26 -1.16 -4.03
N LYS A 54 -12.93 -0.92 -5.31
CA LYS A 54 -12.80 -1.99 -6.30
C LYS A 54 -11.68 -2.97 -5.96
N LEU A 55 -10.53 -2.51 -5.48
CA LEU A 55 -9.46 -3.43 -5.07
C LEU A 55 -9.89 -4.29 -3.86
N ARG A 56 -10.61 -3.70 -2.91
CA ARG A 56 -11.15 -4.41 -1.73
C ARG A 56 -12.17 -5.50 -2.05
N SER A 57 -12.72 -5.55 -3.26
CA SER A 57 -13.62 -6.65 -3.68
C SER A 57 -12.87 -7.82 -4.33
N ILE A 58 -11.66 -7.59 -4.84
CA ILE A 58 -10.83 -8.57 -5.53
C ILE A 58 -9.98 -9.36 -4.53
N ASP A 59 -10.00 -10.69 -4.61
CA ASP A 59 -9.21 -11.57 -3.73
C ASP A 59 -7.71 -11.34 -3.91
N CYS A 60 -7.00 -11.24 -2.78
CA CYS A 60 -5.55 -11.07 -2.77
C CYS A 60 -4.84 -12.37 -3.14
N LYS A 61 -4.18 -12.37 -4.29
CA LYS A 61 -3.38 -13.51 -4.77
C LYS A 61 -2.29 -13.99 -3.81
N HIS A 62 -1.76 -13.09 -2.97
CA HIS A 62 -0.67 -13.43 -2.03
C HIS A 62 -1.19 -13.99 -0.72
N PHE A 63 -2.41 -13.62 -0.33
CA PHE A 63 -3.07 -14.19 0.83
C PHE A 63 -3.60 -15.59 0.51
N ASP A 64 -4.05 -15.81 -0.74
CA ASP A 64 -4.51 -17.11 -1.25
C ASP A 64 -5.43 -17.84 -0.26
N PHE A 65 -6.50 -17.17 0.13
CA PHE A 65 -7.50 -17.70 1.05
C PHE A 65 -6.97 -18.18 2.42
N GLY A 66 -5.87 -17.60 2.88
CA GLY A 66 -5.18 -17.91 4.13
C GLY A 66 -4.09 -18.97 4.00
N LYS A 67 -3.85 -19.50 2.81
CA LYS A 67 -2.75 -20.44 2.51
C LYS A 67 -1.42 -19.71 2.33
N GLY A 68 -1.47 -18.48 1.83
CA GLY A 68 -0.32 -17.62 1.60
C GLY A 68 -0.15 -16.56 2.68
N THR A 69 1.04 -15.96 2.71
CA THR A 69 1.29 -14.76 3.52
C THR A 69 1.47 -13.56 2.61
N CYS A 70 0.53 -12.61 2.67
CA CYS A 70 0.62 -11.38 1.92
C CYS A 70 1.76 -10.51 2.45
N PRO A 71 2.74 -10.11 1.61
CA PRO A 71 3.87 -9.29 2.06
C PRO A 71 3.44 -7.87 2.45
N PHE A 72 2.22 -7.47 2.10
CA PHE A 72 1.67 -6.16 2.46
C PHE A 72 0.88 -6.17 3.77
N GLY A 73 0.57 -7.34 4.32
CA GLY A 73 -0.18 -7.48 5.58
C GLY A 73 -1.46 -6.62 5.59
N SER A 74 -1.66 -5.88 6.68
CA SER A 74 -2.79 -4.93 6.86
C SER A 74 -2.75 -3.74 5.89
N SER A 75 -1.66 -3.51 5.16
CA SER A 75 -1.58 -2.44 4.15
C SER A 75 -1.97 -2.92 2.76
N CYS A 76 -2.39 -4.17 2.59
CA CYS A 76 -2.86 -4.68 1.30
C CYS A 76 -4.18 -4.02 0.89
N PHE A 77 -4.26 -3.54 -0.35
CA PHE A 77 -5.51 -2.99 -0.89
C PHE A 77 -6.50 -4.05 -1.38
N TYR A 78 -6.03 -5.29 -1.57
CA TYR A 78 -6.84 -6.42 -2.03
C TYR A 78 -7.50 -7.15 -0.87
N LYS A 79 -8.61 -7.83 -1.14
CA LYS A 79 -9.40 -8.55 -0.14
C LYS A 79 -8.62 -9.74 0.42
N HIS A 80 -8.39 -9.75 1.74
CA HIS A 80 -7.92 -10.93 2.46
C HIS A 80 -9.14 -11.66 3.04
N ALA A 81 -9.67 -12.62 2.28
CA ALA A 81 -10.76 -13.50 2.72
C ALA A 81 -10.20 -14.90 2.91
N TYR A 82 -10.57 -15.60 3.98
CA TYR A 82 -10.27 -17.02 4.17
C TYR A 82 -11.20 -17.90 3.34
N SER A 83 -10.84 -19.18 3.17
CA SER A 83 -11.66 -20.16 2.42
C SER A 83 -13.08 -20.34 2.95
N ASP A 84 -13.32 -20.03 4.23
CA ASP A 84 -14.64 -20.07 4.88
C ASP A 84 -15.42 -18.75 4.75
N GLY A 85 -14.88 -17.78 4.00
CA GLY A 85 -15.51 -16.48 3.75
C GLY A 85 -15.27 -15.44 4.85
N ARG A 86 -14.59 -15.78 5.96
CA ARG A 86 -14.20 -14.78 6.97
C ARG A 86 -13.17 -13.82 6.38
N LEU A 87 -13.26 -12.54 6.73
CA LEU A 87 -12.23 -11.56 6.37
C LEU A 87 -11.11 -11.53 7.41
N GLU A 88 -9.88 -11.30 6.98
CA GLU A 88 -8.79 -11.01 7.90
C GLU A 88 -9.06 -9.67 8.59
N GLU A 89 -9.04 -9.67 9.92
CA GLU A 89 -9.24 -8.46 10.72
C GLU A 89 -7.98 -7.59 10.64
N ALA A 90 -7.96 -6.67 9.69
CA ALA A 90 -6.93 -5.66 9.57
C ALA A 90 -7.15 -4.61 10.66
N LEU A 91 -6.34 -4.64 11.72
CA LEU A 91 -6.22 -3.54 12.67
C LEU A 91 -5.63 -2.32 11.94
N LEU A 92 -6.52 -1.53 11.33
CA LEU A 92 -6.29 -0.22 10.71
C LEU A 92 -5.45 -0.23 9.41
N ASN A 93 -6.08 0.15 8.30
CA ASN A 93 -5.37 0.45 7.05
C ASN A 93 -4.67 1.82 7.18
N HIS A 94 -3.35 1.81 7.29
CA HIS A 94 -2.53 3.01 7.53
C HIS A 94 -2.50 4.05 6.38
N ASN A 95 -3.12 3.77 5.23
CA ASN A 95 -2.99 4.55 4.00
C ASN A 95 -4.14 5.56 3.74
N ASP A 96 -5.05 5.72 4.70
CA ASP A 96 -6.21 6.63 4.58
C ASP A 96 -6.00 7.98 5.32
N ALA A 97 -4.84 8.19 5.94
CA ALA A 97 -4.49 9.46 6.56
C ALA A 97 -3.77 10.38 5.55
N ASP A 98 -4.54 11.21 4.83
CA ASP A 98 -4.01 12.34 4.10
C ASP A 98 -3.44 13.38 5.09
N GLY A 99 -2.16 13.22 5.45
CA GLY A 99 -1.36 14.27 6.10
C GLY A 99 -1.14 14.16 7.61
N ALA A 100 -1.60 13.10 8.29
CA ALA A 100 -1.22 12.85 9.69
C ALA A 100 -0.11 11.80 9.75
N SER A 101 1.03 12.18 10.34
CA SER A 101 2.11 11.28 10.73
C SER A 101 1.61 10.27 11.77
N ALA A 102 0.92 9.22 11.32
CA ALA A 102 0.71 8.03 12.13
C ALA A 102 1.98 7.18 12.02
N ALA A 103 2.95 7.48 12.89
CA ALA A 103 4.07 6.59 13.17
C ALA A 103 3.51 5.33 13.84
N ILE A 104 3.05 4.37 13.04
CA ILE A 104 2.65 3.05 13.52
C ILE A 104 3.39 2.01 12.69
N GLY A 105 4.20 1.22 13.40
CA GLY A 105 5.13 0.27 12.81
C GLY A 105 4.43 -0.71 11.87
N ARG A 106 5.11 -1.02 10.76
CA ARG A 106 4.78 -2.12 9.87
C ARG A 106 4.64 -3.40 10.70
N LEU A 107 3.43 -3.76 11.13
CA LEU A 107 3.16 -5.08 11.68
C LEU A 107 3.09 -6.04 10.48
N MET A 108 4.27 -6.30 9.89
CA MET A 108 4.47 -7.46 9.04
C MET A 108 4.13 -8.66 9.91
N ARG A 109 3.24 -9.54 9.42
CA ARG A 109 2.88 -10.77 10.13
C ARG A 109 4.16 -11.48 10.58
N LEU A 110 4.21 -11.93 11.83
CA LEU A 110 5.37 -12.68 12.35
C LEU A 110 5.71 -13.87 11.44
N SER A 111 4.70 -14.51 10.82
CA SER A 111 4.89 -15.56 9.82
C SER A 111 5.75 -15.13 8.63
N TYR A 112 5.61 -13.90 8.14
CA TYR A 112 6.44 -13.36 7.05
C TYR A 112 7.90 -13.20 7.47
N LEU A 113 8.13 -12.65 8.68
CA LEU A 113 9.47 -12.50 9.23
C LEU A 113 10.16 -13.87 9.40
N LEU A 114 9.41 -14.86 9.87
CA LEU A 114 9.90 -16.23 10.02
C LEU A 114 10.21 -16.90 8.67
N THR A 115 9.44 -16.62 7.60
CA THR A 115 9.78 -17.14 6.25
C THR A 115 10.99 -16.49 5.59
N GLN A 116 11.38 -15.29 6.03
CA GLN A 116 12.56 -14.57 5.53
C GLN A 116 13.83 -14.90 6.33
N LEU A 117 13.70 -15.53 7.50
CA LEU A 117 14.79 -16.15 8.25
C LEU A 117 15.02 -17.56 7.70
N HIS A 118 15.63 -17.66 6.52
CA HIS A 118 16.30 -18.92 6.15
C HIS A 118 17.54 -19.07 7.04
N VAL A 119 17.51 -20.04 7.95
CA VAL A 119 18.71 -20.72 8.46
C VAL A 119 19.14 -21.74 7.41
#